data_AF-A0A0U5GFB8-F1
#
_entry.id   AF-A0A0U5GFB8-F1
#
_cell.length_a   1.000
_cell.length_b   1.000
_cell.length_c   1.000
_cell.angle_alpha   90.00
_cell.angle_beta   90.00
_cell.angle_gamma   90.00
#
_symmetry.space_group_name_H-M   'P 1'
#
loop_
_entity.id
_entity.type
_entity.pdbx_description
1 polymer ?
#
loop_
_entity_poly.entity_id
_entity_poly.type
_entity_poly.pdbx_seq_one_letter_code
_entity_poly.pdbx_strand_id
1 'polypeptide(L)'
;MSTRTLLLALAASVASMPVSSSVTDTVAPLTSRDVIAHDAVVGFPETVPDSTLGQLYLAYQPYLYVEGGCVPFPAVDAEGNTSGGLAPTGSPTGDCSSNTGQIYARSTMASGTTSTYGNAIMYSWYFPKDSPSTGLGHRHEWEGVIIYLSDASSTSADNILAVCPSAHGDWNCDTEFSVSGTHPLIRYYSVWPVNHQMGLTDTVGGSQPLVAWESLTEAARTALETTDFGDATVPFKDGTFAGNLGAATY
;
A
#
# COMPACT_ATOMS: atom_id res chain seq x y z
N MET A 1 30.66 -9.76 90.34
CA MET A 1 30.07 -8.50 89.84
C MET A 1 29.31 -8.82 88.57
N SER A 2 28.05 -8.41 88.55
CA SER A 2 27.00 -8.73 87.58
C SER A 2 26.99 -7.74 86.42
N THR A 3 26.71 -8.20 85.20
CA THR A 3 26.06 -7.42 84.12
C THR A 3 25.69 -8.39 82.99
N ARG A 4 24.46 -8.93 82.97
CA ARG A 4 23.24 -8.42 82.31
C ARG A 4 23.36 -8.33 80.77
N THR A 5 22.87 -9.38 80.13
CA THR A 5 22.42 -9.46 78.73
C THR A 5 21.37 -8.38 78.44
N LEU A 6 21.57 -7.59 77.39
CA LEU A 6 20.57 -6.65 76.87
C LEU A 6 20.09 -7.16 75.50
N LEU A 7 18.82 -7.57 75.42
CA LEU A 7 18.11 -7.75 74.15
C LEU A 7 17.79 -6.36 73.58
N LEU A 8 18.22 -6.08 72.34
CA LEU A 8 17.70 -4.97 71.55
C LEU A 8 16.59 -5.52 70.63
N ALA A 9 15.36 -5.08 70.86
CA ALA A 9 14.24 -5.28 69.94
C ALA A 9 14.35 -4.25 68.81
N LEU A 10 14.44 -4.71 67.55
CA LEU A 10 14.36 -3.85 66.38
C LEU A 10 12.87 -3.67 66.02
N ALA A 11 12.32 -2.48 66.25
CA ALA A 11 10.99 -2.11 65.80
C ALA A 11 11.02 -1.80 64.29
N ALA A 12 10.30 -2.59 63.49
CA ALA A 12 10.11 -2.32 62.06
C ALA A 12 9.04 -1.23 61.88
N SER A 13 9.47 -0.02 61.51
CA SER A 13 8.59 1.05 61.07
C SER A 13 8.25 0.86 59.58
N VAL A 14 7.05 0.38 59.30
CA VAL A 14 6.52 0.29 57.93
C VAL A 14 6.09 1.68 57.49
N ALA A 15 6.91 2.35 56.69
CA ALA A 15 6.53 3.60 56.03
C ALA A 15 5.64 3.25 54.83
N SER A 16 4.34 3.50 54.96
CA SER A 16 3.39 3.41 53.85
C SER A 16 3.67 4.54 52.86
N MET A 17 4.23 4.21 51.70
CA MET A 17 4.36 5.13 50.57
C MET A 17 2.98 5.32 49.90
N PRO A 18 2.53 6.55 49.62
CA PRO A 18 1.34 6.77 48.82
C PRO A 18 1.65 6.42 47.36
N VAL A 19 0.90 5.46 46.81
CA VAL A 19 0.88 5.20 45.37
C VAL A 19 0.10 6.34 44.71
N SER A 20 0.81 7.30 44.10
CA SER A 20 0.21 8.29 43.21
C SER A 20 -0.10 7.64 41.87
N SER A 21 -1.30 7.09 41.73
CA SER A 21 -1.85 6.67 40.45
C SER A 21 -2.50 7.86 39.76
N SER A 22 -1.77 8.58 38.92
CA SER A 22 -2.36 9.50 37.95
C SER A 22 -1.77 9.22 36.57
N VAL A 23 -2.20 8.11 35.96
CA VAL A 23 -2.15 7.97 34.52
C VAL A 23 -3.29 8.84 33.99
N THR A 24 -2.97 10.08 33.65
CA THR A 24 -3.84 10.84 32.75
C THR A 24 -3.66 10.23 31.37
N ASP A 25 -4.59 9.36 30.96
CA ASP A 25 -4.77 9.01 29.56
C ASP A 25 -5.06 10.30 28.82
N THR A 26 -4.03 10.91 28.24
CA THR A 26 -4.21 11.93 27.20
C THR A 26 -4.76 11.19 25.99
N VAL A 27 -6.08 11.09 25.92
CA VAL A 27 -6.78 10.70 24.70
C VAL A 27 -6.37 11.74 23.65
N ALA A 28 -5.55 11.34 22.69
CA ALA A 28 -5.23 12.18 21.54
C ALA A 28 -6.57 12.61 20.92
N PRO A 29 -6.74 13.90 20.55
CA PRO A 29 -7.95 14.34 19.90
C PRO A 29 -8.18 13.49 18.65
N LEU A 30 -9.39 12.95 18.51
CA LEU A 30 -9.81 12.24 17.30
C LEU A 30 -9.89 13.27 16.16
N THR A 31 -8.83 13.39 15.37
CA THR A 31 -8.87 14.17 14.13
C THR A 31 -9.79 13.45 13.15
N SER A 32 -10.83 14.11 12.66
CA SER A 32 -11.63 13.55 11.56
C SER A 32 -10.73 13.45 10.33
N ARG A 33 -10.80 12.31 9.64
CA ARG A 33 -10.15 12.15 8.35
C ARG A 33 -10.97 12.88 7.30
N ASP A 34 -10.29 13.68 6.49
CA ASP A 34 -10.95 14.47 5.47
C ASP A 34 -10.79 13.82 4.09
N VAL A 35 -11.78 14.06 3.22
CA VAL A 35 -11.62 13.87 1.77
C VAL A 35 -11.13 15.19 1.21
N ILE A 36 -9.91 15.21 0.68
CA ILE A 36 -9.22 16.43 0.23
C ILE A 36 -9.05 16.43 -1.30
N ALA A 37 -8.63 17.57 -1.88
CA ALA A 37 -8.36 17.64 -3.31
C ALA A 37 -7.28 16.62 -3.72
N HIS A 38 -7.40 16.05 -4.93
CA HIS A 38 -6.52 14.96 -5.37
C HIS A 38 -5.05 15.38 -5.48
N ASP A 39 -4.80 16.66 -5.73
CA ASP A 39 -3.48 17.29 -5.81
C ASP A 39 -2.99 17.89 -4.49
N ALA A 40 -3.80 17.83 -3.43
CA ALA A 40 -3.44 18.26 -2.08
C ALA A 40 -2.93 17.11 -1.20
N VAL A 41 -3.11 15.85 -1.62
CA VAL A 41 -2.63 14.69 -0.87
C VAL A 41 -1.10 14.66 -0.91
N VAL A 42 -0.48 14.70 0.26
CA VAL A 42 0.97 14.54 0.38
C VAL A 42 1.28 13.05 0.50
N GLY A 43 1.93 12.51 -0.53
CA GLY A 43 2.39 11.12 -0.54
C GLY A 43 3.49 10.85 0.49
N PHE A 44 3.80 9.58 0.66
CA PHE A 44 4.87 9.08 1.51
C PHE A 44 6.22 9.11 0.76
N PRO A 45 7.33 9.41 1.46
CA PRO A 45 8.64 9.07 0.92
C PRO A 45 8.73 7.56 0.68
N GLU A 46 9.66 7.15 -0.19
CA GLU A 46 9.93 5.72 -0.39
C GLU A 46 10.29 5.07 0.95
N THR A 47 9.44 4.17 1.43
CA THR A 47 9.51 3.58 2.76
C THR A 47 9.09 2.12 2.70
N VAL A 48 10.05 1.23 2.95
CA VAL A 48 9.86 -0.21 3.08
C VAL A 48 10.45 -0.71 4.40
N PRO A 49 10.06 -1.89 4.90
CA PRO A 49 10.69 -2.47 6.09
C PRO A 49 12.19 -2.71 5.87
N ASP A 50 13.03 -2.39 6.85
CA ASP A 50 14.48 -2.71 6.81
C ASP A 50 14.71 -4.20 7.08
N SER A 51 14.36 -5.02 6.10
CA SER A 51 14.43 -6.48 6.14
C SER A 51 14.49 -7.06 4.73
N THR A 52 14.63 -8.39 4.62
CA THR A 52 14.53 -9.11 3.34
C THR A 52 13.26 -8.75 2.58
N LEU A 53 12.12 -8.57 3.27
CA LEU A 53 10.87 -8.20 2.61
C LEU A 53 10.96 -6.84 1.91
N GLY A 54 11.55 -5.83 2.55
CA GLY A 54 11.74 -4.52 1.91
C GLY A 54 12.71 -4.58 0.74
N GLN A 55 13.74 -5.42 0.82
CA GLN A 55 14.64 -5.65 -0.32
C GLN A 55 13.91 -6.27 -1.51
N LEU A 56 12.99 -7.22 -1.29
CA LEU A 56 12.15 -7.78 -2.34
C LEU A 56 11.20 -6.74 -2.93
N TYR A 57 10.58 -5.91 -2.08
CA TYR A 57 9.69 -4.85 -2.55
C TYR A 57 10.41 -3.84 -3.48
N LEU A 58 11.66 -3.51 -3.18
CA LEU A 58 12.45 -2.60 -4.03
C LEU A 58 12.95 -3.32 -5.30
N ALA A 59 13.43 -4.55 -5.17
CA ALA A 59 13.97 -5.30 -6.29
C ALA A 59 12.92 -5.59 -7.37
N TYR A 60 11.70 -5.92 -6.97
CA TYR A 60 10.62 -6.28 -7.90
C TYR A 60 9.62 -5.17 -8.16
N GLN A 61 9.91 -3.93 -7.75
CA GLN A 61 9.04 -2.80 -8.01
C GLN A 61 8.85 -2.64 -9.54
N PRO A 62 7.64 -2.74 -10.09
CA PRO A 62 7.43 -2.64 -11.53
C PRO A 62 7.72 -1.23 -12.05
N TYR A 63 8.15 -1.13 -13.31
CA TYR A 63 8.10 0.12 -14.05
C TYR A 63 6.75 0.27 -14.73
N LEU A 64 6.16 1.47 -14.62
CA LEU A 64 4.87 1.80 -15.19
C LEU A 64 4.99 2.74 -16.37
N TYR A 65 4.61 2.28 -17.55
CA TYR A 65 4.39 3.09 -18.74
C TYR A 65 2.92 3.51 -18.82
N VAL A 66 2.65 4.80 -18.58
CA VAL A 66 1.31 5.37 -18.72
C VAL A 66 1.08 5.69 -20.20
N GLU A 67 0.37 4.82 -20.90
CA GLU A 67 0.08 4.97 -22.34
C GLU A 67 -1.02 6.00 -22.58
N GLY A 68 -1.96 6.14 -21.65
CA GLY A 68 -3.05 7.10 -21.69
C GLY A 68 -3.69 7.32 -20.31
N GLY A 69 -4.59 8.30 -20.22
CA GLY A 69 -5.30 8.63 -18.99
C GLY A 69 -4.48 9.45 -17.99
N CYS A 70 -4.80 9.30 -16.72
CA CYS A 70 -4.07 9.96 -15.64
C CYS A 70 -2.72 9.28 -15.38
N VAL A 71 -1.76 10.04 -14.83
CA VAL A 71 -0.60 9.44 -14.14
C VAL A 71 -0.98 9.03 -12.72
N PRO A 72 -0.19 8.21 -12.01
CA PRO A 72 -0.46 7.87 -10.61
C PRO A 72 -0.42 9.08 -9.68
N PHE A 73 -1.23 9.06 -8.62
CA PHE A 73 -1.27 10.05 -7.53
C PHE A 73 -1.25 9.33 -6.17
N PRO A 74 -0.83 9.99 -5.08
CA PRO A 74 -1.06 9.48 -3.74
C PRO A 74 -2.56 9.48 -3.42
N ALA A 75 -3.07 8.35 -2.93
CA ALA A 75 -4.47 8.18 -2.56
C ALA A 75 -4.77 8.62 -1.13
N VAL A 76 -3.76 8.60 -0.26
CA VAL A 76 -3.86 8.84 1.18
C VAL A 76 -2.59 9.49 1.70
N ASP A 77 -2.69 10.38 2.68
CA ASP A 77 -1.55 10.98 3.39
C ASP A 77 -1.28 10.33 4.76
N ALA A 78 -0.28 10.82 5.49
CA ALA A 78 0.14 10.27 6.78
C ALA A 78 -0.93 10.42 7.88
N GLU A 79 -1.76 11.46 7.80
CA GLU A 79 -2.87 11.74 8.71
C GLU A 79 -4.13 10.92 8.37
N GLY A 80 -4.14 10.22 7.24
CA GLY A 80 -5.24 9.40 6.76
C GLY A 80 -6.32 10.19 6.02
N ASN A 81 -6.03 11.40 5.54
CA ASN A 81 -6.89 12.07 4.58
C ASN A 81 -6.78 11.36 3.24
N THR A 82 -7.90 11.24 2.52
CA THR A 82 -7.93 10.54 1.22
C THR A 82 -8.22 11.47 0.07
N SER A 83 -7.67 11.14 -1.10
CA SER A 83 -7.92 11.86 -2.35
C SER A 83 -9.40 11.80 -2.72
N GLY A 84 -10.00 12.97 -2.94
CA GLY A 84 -11.34 13.14 -3.49
C GLY A 84 -11.43 12.85 -4.99
N GLY A 85 -10.32 12.54 -5.66
CA GLY A 85 -10.28 12.20 -7.09
C GLY A 85 -10.78 13.31 -8.01
N LEU A 86 -11.02 12.96 -9.26
CA LEU A 86 -11.54 13.84 -10.30
C LEU A 86 -12.83 13.30 -10.89
N ALA A 87 -13.73 14.19 -11.32
CA ALA A 87 -14.88 13.76 -12.11
C ALA A 87 -14.40 13.26 -13.50
N PRO A 88 -15.09 12.30 -14.13
CA PRO A 88 -14.79 11.83 -15.48
C PRO A 88 -15.27 12.82 -16.56
N THR A 89 -14.97 14.10 -16.36
CA THR A 89 -15.26 15.19 -17.30
C THR A 89 -13.97 15.73 -17.89
N GLY A 90 -14.10 16.45 -19.02
CA GLY A 90 -12.95 16.98 -19.75
C GLY A 90 -12.17 15.89 -20.48
N SER A 91 -10.92 16.18 -20.83
CA SER A 91 -10.06 15.16 -21.45
C SER A 91 -9.71 14.05 -20.46
N PRO A 92 -9.41 12.83 -20.96
CA PRO A 92 -8.89 11.72 -20.14
C PRO A 92 -7.74 12.11 -19.19
N THR A 93 -6.87 13.01 -19.65
CA THR A 93 -5.66 13.47 -18.92
C THR A 93 -5.87 14.80 -18.17
N GLY A 94 -7.07 15.40 -18.26
CA GLY A 94 -7.36 16.72 -17.69
C GLY A 94 -7.19 16.72 -16.18
N ASP A 95 -6.37 17.65 -15.68
CA ASP A 95 -6.02 17.87 -14.27
C ASP A 95 -5.29 16.70 -13.57
N CYS A 96 -4.83 15.70 -14.33
CA CYS A 96 -4.11 14.53 -13.81
C CYS A 96 -2.97 14.03 -14.70
N SER A 97 -2.41 14.89 -15.56
CA SER A 97 -1.32 14.53 -16.47
C SER A 97 0.08 14.60 -15.86
N SER A 98 0.21 15.12 -14.63
CA SER A 98 1.50 15.26 -13.96
C SER A 98 1.36 15.16 -12.44
N ASN A 99 2.14 14.26 -11.85
CA ASN A 99 2.37 14.09 -10.42
C ASN A 99 3.59 13.18 -10.25
N THR A 100 4.28 13.25 -9.10
CA THR A 100 5.32 12.25 -8.75
C THR A 100 4.72 10.85 -8.58
N GLY A 101 3.46 10.79 -8.15
CA GLY A 101 2.72 9.58 -7.88
C GLY A 101 3.09 8.91 -6.56
N GLN A 102 2.49 7.75 -6.34
CA GLN A 102 2.82 6.82 -5.28
C GLN A 102 2.56 5.41 -5.82
N ILE A 103 3.36 4.45 -5.37
CA ILE A 103 3.06 3.03 -5.52
C ILE A 103 2.99 2.39 -4.14
N TYR A 104 1.98 1.54 -3.94
CA TYR A 104 1.72 0.84 -2.68
C TYR A 104 2.08 -0.64 -2.85
N ALA A 105 2.68 -1.26 -1.83
CA ALA A 105 2.99 -2.68 -1.88
C ALA A 105 2.50 -3.46 -0.66
N ARG A 106 2.03 -4.69 -0.89
CA ARG A 106 1.71 -5.66 0.16
C ARG A 106 2.07 -7.07 -0.29
N SER A 107 2.53 -7.90 0.64
CA SER A 107 2.99 -9.26 0.33
C SER A 107 2.36 -10.34 1.21
N THR A 108 2.25 -11.54 0.64
CA THR A 108 1.98 -12.78 1.35
C THR A 108 3.10 -13.17 2.32
N MET A 109 4.30 -12.64 2.11
CA MET A 109 5.50 -12.89 2.93
C MET A 109 5.59 -11.95 4.15
N ALA A 110 4.68 -10.97 4.26
CA ALA A 110 4.63 -10.07 5.40
C ALA A 110 4.14 -10.76 6.68
N SER A 111 4.69 -10.35 7.82
CA SER A 111 4.26 -10.86 9.12
C SER A 111 2.79 -10.51 9.38
N GLY A 112 2.02 -11.48 9.85
CA GLY A 112 0.58 -11.30 10.10
C GLY A 112 -0.30 -11.55 8.87
N THR A 113 0.28 -11.74 7.69
CA THR A 113 -0.46 -12.22 6.52
C THR A 113 -0.60 -13.74 6.59
N THR A 114 -1.83 -14.24 6.76
CA THR A 114 -2.11 -15.67 6.57
C THR A 114 -2.45 -15.90 5.11
N SER A 115 -1.56 -16.55 4.37
CA SER A 115 -1.76 -16.82 2.94
C SER A 115 -1.71 -18.32 2.66
N THR A 116 -2.72 -18.81 1.94
CA THR A 116 -2.68 -20.13 1.27
C THR A 116 -2.01 -20.06 -0.10
N TYR A 117 -1.66 -18.86 -0.56
CA TYR A 117 -1.01 -18.57 -1.83
C TYR A 117 0.52 -18.53 -1.65
N GLY A 118 1.26 -18.78 -2.74
CA GLY A 118 2.72 -18.74 -2.75
C GLY A 118 3.31 -17.36 -2.44
N ASN A 119 4.63 -17.23 -2.62
CA ASN A 119 5.33 -15.97 -2.42
C ASN A 119 4.83 -14.97 -3.48
N ALA A 120 4.18 -13.90 -3.04
CA ALA A 120 3.57 -12.93 -3.92
C ALA A 120 3.73 -11.52 -3.37
N ILE A 121 3.92 -10.57 -4.28
CA ILE A 121 3.91 -9.14 -3.99
C ILE A 121 2.86 -8.50 -4.89
N MET A 122 1.89 -7.81 -4.28
CA MET A 122 0.98 -6.94 -5.01
C MET A 122 1.51 -5.52 -4.93
N TYR A 123 1.73 -4.90 -6.09
CA TYR A 123 1.94 -3.47 -6.22
C TYR A 123 0.67 -2.83 -6.75
N SER A 124 0.38 -1.60 -6.33
CA SER A 124 -0.83 -0.91 -6.73
C SER A 124 -0.63 0.59 -6.86
N TRP A 125 -1.35 1.18 -7.81
CA TRP A 125 -1.38 2.61 -8.09
C TRP A 125 -2.81 3.12 -7.99
N TYR A 126 -2.92 4.37 -7.55
CA TYR A 126 -4.16 5.12 -7.57
C TYR A 126 -4.11 6.17 -8.67
N PHE A 127 -5.22 6.34 -9.38
CA PHE A 127 -5.41 7.43 -10.32
C PHE A 127 -6.65 8.25 -9.94
N PRO A 128 -6.62 9.59 -10.08
CA PRO A 128 -7.75 10.43 -9.64
C PRO A 128 -9.08 10.13 -10.35
N LYS A 129 -9.03 9.65 -11.60
CA LYS A 129 -10.18 9.21 -12.39
C LYS A 129 -9.76 8.15 -13.41
N ASP A 130 -10.72 7.35 -13.84
CA ASP A 130 -10.66 6.56 -15.06
C ASP A 130 -11.62 7.17 -16.07
N SER A 131 -11.11 7.57 -17.23
CA SER A 131 -11.94 8.18 -18.26
C SER A 131 -11.37 7.88 -19.66
N PRO A 132 -11.89 6.87 -20.37
CA PRO A 132 -11.44 6.59 -21.75
C PRO A 132 -11.90 7.65 -22.76
N SER A 133 -12.91 8.46 -22.40
CA SER A 133 -13.38 9.63 -23.16
C SER A 133 -14.20 10.54 -22.24
N THR A 134 -14.37 11.82 -22.64
CA THR A 134 -15.14 12.80 -21.85
C THR A 134 -16.54 12.29 -21.52
N GLY A 135 -16.91 12.30 -20.24
CA GLY A 135 -18.22 11.85 -19.76
C GLY A 135 -18.38 10.33 -19.63
N LEU A 136 -17.35 9.54 -19.96
CA LEU A 136 -17.28 8.10 -19.73
C LEU A 136 -16.25 7.78 -18.64
N GLY A 137 -16.47 6.66 -17.96
CA GLY A 137 -15.64 6.17 -16.85
C GLY A 137 -16.15 6.64 -15.49
N HIS A 138 -15.25 6.72 -14.51
CA HIS A 138 -15.59 7.00 -13.11
C HIS A 138 -14.53 7.84 -12.40
N ARG A 139 -14.96 8.43 -11.28
CA ARG A 139 -14.05 9.05 -10.32
C ARG A 139 -13.30 7.93 -9.60
N HIS A 140 -12.02 8.18 -9.34
CA HIS A 140 -11.08 7.21 -8.77
C HIS A 140 -10.75 6.05 -9.71
N GLU A 141 -9.56 5.51 -9.55
CA GLU A 141 -9.13 4.25 -10.14
C GLU A 141 -8.08 3.64 -9.21
N TRP A 142 -8.13 2.32 -9.09
CA TRP A 142 -7.15 1.52 -8.39
C TRP A 142 -6.79 0.32 -9.26
N GLU A 143 -5.54 0.28 -9.66
CA GLU A 143 -5.00 -0.81 -10.46
C GLU A 143 -3.76 -1.38 -9.77
N GLY A 144 -3.33 -2.56 -10.20
CA GLY A 144 -2.14 -3.18 -9.65
C GLY A 144 -1.54 -4.27 -10.53
N VAL A 145 -0.47 -4.83 -10.00
CA VAL A 145 0.18 -6.02 -10.53
C VAL A 145 0.56 -6.94 -9.38
N ILE A 146 0.23 -8.22 -9.50
CA ILE A 146 0.74 -9.27 -8.61
C ILE A 146 1.93 -9.92 -9.29
N ILE A 147 3.05 -10.01 -8.55
CA ILE A 147 4.27 -10.68 -8.98
C ILE A 147 4.45 -11.89 -8.09
N TYR A 148 4.42 -13.08 -8.69
CA TYR A 148 4.68 -14.33 -7.99
C TYR A 148 6.15 -14.70 -8.07
N LEU A 149 6.67 -15.19 -6.94
CA LEU A 149 8.09 -15.48 -6.76
C LEU A 149 8.30 -16.95 -6.38
N SER A 150 9.39 -17.54 -6.84
CA SER A 150 9.75 -18.92 -6.47
C SER A 150 10.33 -19.02 -5.06
N ASP A 151 11.06 -17.99 -4.63
CA ASP A 151 11.78 -17.93 -3.37
C ASP A 151 11.51 -16.58 -2.66
N ALA A 152 11.30 -16.65 -1.35
CA ALA A 152 10.95 -15.51 -0.49
C ALA A 152 12.16 -14.69 -0.03
N SER A 153 13.32 -14.83 -0.66
CA SER A 153 14.56 -14.15 -0.30
C SER A 153 15.44 -13.77 -1.48
N SER A 154 15.24 -14.35 -2.66
CA SER A 154 15.98 -14.01 -3.86
C SER A 154 15.51 -12.68 -4.47
N THR A 155 16.45 -11.87 -4.96
CA THR A 155 16.22 -10.64 -5.73
C THR A 155 16.67 -10.77 -7.19
N SER A 156 16.69 -11.99 -7.74
CA SER A 156 17.09 -12.25 -9.12
C SER A 156 15.89 -12.27 -10.07
N ALA A 157 16.10 -11.92 -11.34
CA ALA A 157 15.00 -11.86 -12.32
C ALA A 157 14.36 -13.23 -12.59
N ASP A 158 15.16 -14.30 -12.55
CA ASP A 158 14.70 -15.69 -12.70
C ASP A 158 13.89 -16.21 -11.50
N ASN A 159 13.78 -15.44 -10.42
CA ASN A 159 12.90 -15.74 -9.32
C ASN A 159 11.42 -15.44 -9.63
N ILE A 160 11.14 -14.62 -10.65
CA ILE A 160 9.78 -14.23 -11.03
C ILE A 160 9.14 -15.40 -11.78
N LEU A 161 8.06 -15.93 -11.21
CA LEU A 161 7.29 -17.04 -11.79
C LEU A 161 6.24 -16.55 -12.77
N ALA A 162 5.52 -15.49 -12.40
CA ALA A 162 4.48 -14.89 -13.21
C ALA A 162 4.24 -13.44 -12.82
N VAL A 163 3.72 -12.68 -13.77
CA VAL A 163 3.30 -11.29 -13.60
C VAL A 163 1.83 -11.20 -13.99
N CYS A 164 1.01 -10.67 -13.09
CA CYS A 164 -0.44 -10.59 -13.23
C CYS A 164 -0.89 -9.13 -13.15
N PRO A 165 -1.00 -8.41 -14.27
CA PRO A 165 -1.60 -7.09 -14.30
C PRO A 165 -3.12 -7.18 -14.11
N SER A 166 -3.72 -6.26 -13.35
CA SER A 166 -5.17 -6.17 -13.19
C SER A 166 -5.88 -5.70 -14.46
N ALA A 167 -7.09 -6.19 -14.68
CA ALA A 167 -7.95 -5.74 -15.77
C ALA A 167 -9.44 -5.96 -15.40
N HIS A 168 -10.17 -4.87 -15.15
CA HIS A 168 -11.62 -4.88 -14.97
C HIS A 168 -12.16 -5.87 -13.91
N GLY A 169 -11.44 -6.02 -12.81
CA GLY A 169 -11.80 -6.93 -11.71
C GLY A 169 -11.13 -8.30 -11.79
N ASP A 170 -10.50 -8.63 -12.90
CA ASP A 170 -9.69 -9.84 -13.10
C ASP A 170 -8.19 -9.53 -13.05
N TRP A 171 -7.38 -10.60 -13.13
CA TRP A 171 -5.92 -10.55 -13.13
C TRP A 171 -5.37 -11.37 -14.31
N ASN A 172 -4.77 -10.70 -15.30
CA ASN A 172 -4.27 -11.33 -16.53
C ASN A 172 -2.86 -11.87 -16.32
N CYS A 173 -2.74 -12.97 -15.57
CA CYS A 173 -1.44 -13.59 -15.30
C CYS A 173 -0.77 -14.18 -16.54
N ASP A 174 0.54 -13.97 -16.66
CA ASP A 174 1.38 -14.59 -17.69
C ASP A 174 2.75 -14.99 -17.12
N THR A 175 3.33 -16.05 -17.68
CA THR A 175 4.72 -16.48 -17.45
C THR A 175 5.67 -15.93 -18.50
N GLU A 176 5.15 -15.37 -19.59
CA GLU A 176 5.91 -14.68 -20.64
C GLU A 176 5.79 -13.16 -20.43
N PHE A 177 6.83 -12.55 -19.87
CA PHE A 177 6.85 -11.13 -19.53
C PHE A 177 8.24 -10.52 -19.73
N SER A 178 8.28 -9.19 -19.84
CA SER A 178 9.51 -8.42 -19.98
C SER A 178 9.91 -7.75 -18.67
N VAL A 179 11.23 -7.70 -18.43
CA VAL A 179 11.84 -7.05 -17.26
C VAL A 179 12.95 -6.09 -17.69
N SER A 180 13.16 -5.04 -16.91
CA SER A 180 14.39 -4.24 -16.94
C SER A 180 15.17 -4.47 -15.64
N GLY A 181 16.27 -5.21 -15.71
CA GLY A 181 16.90 -5.76 -14.50
C GLY A 181 15.97 -6.78 -13.85
N THR A 182 15.40 -6.42 -12.70
CA THR A 182 14.44 -7.22 -11.93
C THR A 182 13.03 -6.60 -11.89
N HIS A 183 12.84 -5.47 -12.59
CA HIS A 183 11.60 -4.70 -12.59
C HIS A 183 10.70 -5.14 -13.74
N PRO A 184 9.52 -5.76 -13.50
CA PRO A 184 8.57 -6.05 -14.57
C PRO A 184 8.09 -4.79 -15.27
N LEU A 185 7.87 -4.89 -16.57
CA LEU A 185 7.42 -3.78 -17.40
C LEU A 185 5.91 -3.82 -17.58
N ILE A 186 5.23 -2.84 -16.99
CA ILE A 186 3.77 -2.73 -16.95
C ILE A 186 3.34 -1.48 -17.71
N ARG A 187 2.23 -1.58 -18.43
CA ARG A 187 1.55 -0.43 -19.01
C ARG A 187 0.18 -0.22 -18.38
N TYR A 188 -0.21 1.04 -18.26
CA TYR A 188 -1.58 1.47 -17.96
C TYR A 188 -2.19 2.07 -19.23
N TYR A 189 -3.30 1.49 -19.71
CA TYR A 189 -3.87 1.82 -21.01
C TYR A 189 -5.38 1.58 -21.03
N SER A 190 -6.05 2.14 -22.03
CA SER A 190 -7.48 1.89 -22.32
C SER A 190 -7.65 1.57 -23.80
N VAL A 191 -8.57 0.66 -24.14
CA VAL A 191 -8.98 0.42 -25.53
C VAL A 191 -10.41 0.87 -25.69
N TRP A 192 -10.63 1.99 -26.38
CA TRP A 192 -11.97 2.56 -26.54
C TRP A 192 -12.98 1.51 -27.06
N PRO A 193 -14.18 1.40 -26.46
CA PRO A 193 -14.76 2.28 -25.44
C PRO A 193 -14.52 1.84 -23.98
N VAL A 194 -13.65 0.85 -23.77
CA VAL A 194 -13.39 0.27 -22.45
C VAL A 194 -12.49 1.19 -21.62
N ASN A 195 -12.78 1.21 -20.32
CA ASN A 195 -12.02 1.83 -19.24
C ASN A 195 -10.55 1.40 -19.20
N HIS A 196 -9.75 2.01 -18.33
CA HIS A 196 -8.34 1.64 -18.23
C HIS A 196 -8.14 0.26 -17.58
N GLN A 197 -6.98 -0.31 -17.84
CA GLN A 197 -6.50 -1.56 -17.28
C GLN A 197 -4.97 -1.59 -17.28
N MET A 198 -4.39 -2.55 -16.56
CA MET A 198 -2.97 -2.86 -16.64
C MET A 198 -2.68 -3.93 -17.70
N GLY A 199 -1.43 -3.98 -18.15
CA GLY A 199 -0.96 -5.01 -19.07
C GLY A 199 0.56 -5.10 -19.11
N LEU A 200 1.07 -6.18 -19.70
CA LEU A 200 2.49 -6.33 -19.97
C LEU A 200 2.91 -5.45 -21.15
N THR A 201 4.18 -5.04 -21.18
CA THR A 201 4.77 -4.26 -22.26
C THR A 201 6.27 -4.50 -22.37
N ASP A 202 6.87 -4.13 -23.50
CA ASP A 202 8.33 -4.05 -23.68
C ASP A 202 8.88 -2.63 -23.48
N THR A 203 8.00 -1.67 -23.18
CA THR A 203 8.39 -0.26 -22.99
C THR A 203 8.76 0.00 -21.54
N VAL A 204 9.98 0.48 -21.31
CA VAL A 204 10.42 0.90 -19.98
C VAL A 204 9.69 2.19 -19.59
N GLY A 205 8.86 2.10 -18.55
CA GLY A 205 8.15 3.22 -17.95
C GLY A 205 8.94 3.93 -16.84
N GLY A 206 8.22 4.65 -15.98
CA GLY A 206 8.77 5.33 -14.80
C GLY A 206 8.54 4.55 -13.51
N SER A 207 9.15 5.01 -12.42
CA SER A 207 8.89 4.57 -11.05
C SER A 207 8.28 5.70 -10.22
N GLN A 208 7.68 5.32 -9.09
CA GLN A 208 7.10 6.23 -8.11
C GLN A 208 7.68 5.88 -6.73
N PRO A 209 7.65 6.80 -5.75
CA PRO A 209 8.00 6.47 -4.37
C PRO A 209 7.14 5.30 -3.89
N LEU A 210 7.80 4.23 -3.44
CA LEU A 210 7.13 3.02 -2.96
C LEU A 210 6.86 3.11 -1.47
N VAL A 211 5.64 2.83 -1.04
CA VAL A 211 5.31 2.65 0.38
C VAL A 211 4.72 1.27 0.63
N ALA A 212 5.35 0.52 1.52
CA ALA A 212 4.83 -0.78 1.95
C ALA A 212 3.64 -0.61 2.91
N TRP A 213 2.67 -1.52 2.84
CA TRP A 213 1.50 -1.57 3.72
C TRP A 213 1.89 -1.53 5.21
N GLU A 214 2.94 -2.27 5.56
CA GLU A 214 3.46 -2.36 6.92
C GLU A 214 4.16 -1.05 7.37
N SER A 215 4.57 -0.22 6.40
CA SER A 215 5.25 1.06 6.62
C SER A 215 4.31 2.26 6.66
N LEU A 216 3.03 2.09 6.29
CA LEU A 216 2.02 3.14 6.44
C LEU A 216 1.77 3.49 7.91
N THR A 217 1.25 4.70 8.16
CA THR A 217 0.71 5.03 9.47
C THR A 217 -0.56 4.22 9.72
N GLU A 218 -0.93 4.04 10.99
CA GLU A 218 -2.23 3.45 11.33
C GLU A 218 -3.37 4.25 10.73
N ALA A 219 -3.27 5.59 10.74
CA ALA A 219 -4.27 6.47 10.18
C ALA A 219 -4.48 6.22 8.68
N ALA A 220 -3.40 6.10 7.90
CA ALA A 220 -3.45 5.82 6.47
C ALA A 220 -3.99 4.42 6.18
N ARG A 221 -3.54 3.38 6.91
CA ARG A 221 -4.08 2.01 6.74
C ARG A 221 -5.57 1.97 6.97
N THR A 222 -6.05 2.51 8.09
CA THR A 222 -7.49 2.50 8.38
C THR A 222 -8.27 3.34 7.35
N ALA A 223 -7.71 4.42 6.82
CA ALA A 223 -8.35 5.19 5.75
C ALA A 223 -8.50 4.34 4.48
N LEU A 224 -7.43 3.66 4.04
CA LEU A 224 -7.50 2.73 2.90
C LEU A 224 -8.46 1.56 3.13
N GLU A 225 -8.61 1.08 4.38
CA GLU A 225 -9.59 0.04 4.71
C GLU A 225 -11.04 0.53 4.52
N THR A 226 -11.33 1.75 4.95
CA THR A 226 -12.70 2.21 5.22
C THR A 226 -13.26 3.23 4.23
N THR A 227 -12.40 3.94 3.49
CA THR A 227 -12.84 4.91 2.48
C THR A 227 -13.55 4.22 1.32
N ASP A 228 -14.69 4.78 0.94
CA ASP A 228 -15.43 4.43 -0.28
C ASP A 228 -14.84 5.21 -1.47
N PHE A 229 -14.19 4.49 -2.39
CA PHE A 229 -13.64 5.03 -3.63
C PHE A 229 -14.60 4.85 -4.82
N GLY A 230 -15.90 4.68 -4.55
CA GLY A 230 -16.93 4.53 -5.56
C GLY A 230 -16.76 3.22 -6.34
N ASP A 231 -16.55 3.33 -7.64
CA ASP A 231 -16.39 2.17 -8.53
C ASP A 231 -14.99 1.53 -8.40
N ALA A 232 -14.01 2.25 -7.85
CA ALA A 232 -12.66 1.75 -7.63
C ALA A 232 -12.52 1.09 -6.26
N THR A 233 -11.72 0.01 -6.19
CA THR A 233 -11.49 -0.75 -4.95
C THR A 233 -10.00 -0.87 -4.66
N VAL A 234 -9.56 -0.46 -3.47
CA VAL A 234 -8.18 -0.67 -3.00
C VAL A 234 -7.87 -2.18 -3.03
N PRO A 235 -6.91 -2.67 -3.85
CA PRO A 235 -6.81 -4.10 -4.10
C PRO A 235 -6.03 -4.85 -3.02
N PHE A 236 -5.24 -4.14 -2.22
CA PHE A 236 -4.33 -4.69 -1.22
C PHE A 236 -4.80 -4.51 0.23
N LYS A 237 -6.03 -4.05 0.47
CA LYS A 237 -6.58 -3.96 1.83
C LYS A 237 -7.01 -5.34 2.36
N ASP A 238 -7.24 -5.47 3.65
CA ASP A 238 -7.53 -6.76 4.32
C ASP A 238 -8.72 -7.48 3.68
N GLY A 239 -9.78 -6.74 3.34
CA GLY A 239 -11.00 -7.30 2.74
C GLY A 239 -10.86 -7.79 1.29
N THR A 240 -9.79 -7.44 0.58
CA THR A 240 -9.66 -7.68 -0.87
C THR A 240 -8.40 -8.46 -1.24
N PHE A 241 -7.33 -8.33 -0.44
CA PHE A 241 -6.01 -8.86 -0.78
C PHE A 241 -6.01 -10.36 -1.07
N ALA A 242 -6.59 -11.16 -0.16
CA ALA A 242 -6.67 -12.61 -0.36
C ALA A 242 -7.56 -13.01 -1.55
N GLY A 243 -8.68 -12.31 -1.75
CA GLY A 243 -9.57 -12.57 -2.89
C GLY A 243 -8.89 -12.32 -4.23
N ASN A 244 -8.15 -11.22 -4.33
CA ASN A 244 -7.37 -10.88 -5.52
C ASN A 244 -6.26 -11.89 -5.81
N LEU A 245 -5.54 -12.36 -4.79
CA LEU A 245 -4.56 -13.45 -4.94
C LEU A 245 -5.23 -14.75 -5.43
N GLY A 246 -6.45 -15.05 -4.96
CA GLY A 246 -7.21 -16.20 -5.42
C GLY A 246 -7.69 -16.12 -6.86
N ALA A 247 -7.92 -14.91 -7.38
CA ALA A 247 -8.27 -14.67 -8.77
C ALA A 247 -7.04 -14.66 -9.70
N ALA A 248 -5.86 -14.35 -9.17
CA ALA A 248 -4.61 -14.26 -9.92
C ALA A 248 -3.87 -15.61 -9.98
N THR A 249 -4.38 -16.54 -10.80
CA THR A 249 -3.76 -17.86 -11.02
C THR A 249 -2.99 -17.91 -12.35
N TYR A 250 -1.83 -18.59 -12.36
CA TYR A 250 -0.94 -18.78 -13.52
C TYR A 250 -0.49 -20.24 -13.64
#